data_AF-A0A931PWF7-F1
#
_entry.id   AF-A0A931PWF7-F1
#
_cell.length_a   1.000
_cell.length_b   1.000
_cell.length_c   1.000
_cell.angle_alpha   90.00
_cell.angle_beta   90.00
_cell.angle_gamma   90.00
#
_symmetry.space_group_name_H-M   'P 1'
#
loop_
_entity.id
_entity.type
_entity.pdbx_description
1 polymer ?
#
loop_
_entity_poly.entity_id
_entity_poly.type
_entity_poly.pdbx_seq_one_letter_code
_entity_poly.pdbx_strand_id
1 'polypeptide(L)'
;MRSAAVALLLTGPAGLWAQAPSVFESIKPQATVLIRRHESGADLAEVSILDPGYPRDLLQRQIEGLCREVGSDARGLQIYEAALRSEPPRLSVLKATFGTVGLIDHQSGDLRLTPVIRCLLGAPPPYAIRDLGLIYDSEAPTPTTLRSFSSSTVSLEARYNPPPIAGLEYRIRVLSQTPADIDVPDRYLATVAEASPVMPDRIEPKARPWWLVWTLVSVVGLSGVALVYLALLLRTGRAQVGP
;
A
#
# COMPACT_ATOMS: atom_id res chain seq x y z
N MET A 1 39.18 -46.80 -28.37
CA MET A 1 39.22 -46.45 -26.93
C MET A 1 39.41 -44.94 -26.79
N ARG A 2 38.77 -44.32 -25.77
CA ARG A 2 38.69 -42.88 -25.41
C ARG A 2 37.43 -42.17 -25.97
N SER A 3 36.29 -42.23 -25.27
CA SER A 3 35.85 -41.36 -24.15
C SER A 3 35.70 -39.89 -24.60
N ALA A 4 34.50 -39.43 -24.98
CA ALA A 4 33.38 -38.95 -24.16
C ALA A 4 33.60 -37.56 -23.53
N ALA A 5 32.82 -36.57 -23.98
CA ALA A 5 32.47 -35.38 -23.21
C ALA A 5 31.12 -34.85 -23.71
N VAL A 6 30.04 -35.30 -23.07
CA VAL A 6 28.70 -34.72 -23.19
C VAL A 6 28.64 -33.57 -22.20
N ALA A 7 28.57 -32.34 -22.71
CA ALA A 7 28.40 -31.14 -21.89
C ALA A 7 26.93 -31.03 -21.46
N LEU A 8 26.65 -31.41 -20.22
CA LEU A 8 25.36 -31.24 -19.58
C LEU A 8 25.25 -29.78 -19.10
N LEU A 9 24.54 -28.94 -19.83
CA LEU A 9 24.18 -27.58 -19.40
C LEU A 9 23.12 -27.69 -18.29
N LEU A 10 23.56 -27.54 -17.04
CA LEU A 10 22.70 -27.35 -15.87
C LEU A 10 22.10 -25.94 -15.91
N THR A 11 20.90 -25.81 -16.48
CA THR A 11 20.04 -24.64 -16.27
C THR A 11 19.48 -24.67 -14.86
N GLY A 12 20.13 -23.99 -13.92
CA GLY A 12 19.59 -23.76 -12.59
C GLY A 12 18.29 -22.94 -12.66
N PRO A 13 17.28 -23.21 -11.82
CA PRO A 13 16.09 -22.38 -11.76
C PRO A 13 16.49 -21.01 -11.21
N ALA A 14 16.44 -19.99 -12.04
CA ALA A 14 16.42 -18.61 -11.58
C ALA A 14 15.23 -18.48 -10.64
N GLY A 15 15.50 -18.30 -9.34
CA GLY A 15 14.46 -17.97 -8.37
C GLY A 15 13.76 -16.72 -8.84
N LEU A 16 12.46 -16.80 -9.11
CA LEU A 16 11.59 -15.65 -9.22
C LEU A 16 11.36 -15.17 -7.78
N TRP A 17 12.16 -14.20 -7.34
CA TRP A 17 11.91 -13.48 -6.10
C TRP A 17 10.68 -12.62 -6.36
N ALA A 18 9.50 -13.12 -5.98
CA ALA A 18 8.29 -12.31 -5.99
C ALA A 18 8.51 -11.17 -4.99
N GLN A 19 8.73 -9.94 -5.48
CA GLN A 19 8.68 -8.75 -4.64
C GLN A 19 7.33 -8.72 -3.95
N ALA A 20 7.33 -8.47 -2.63
CA ALA A 20 6.08 -8.26 -1.90
C ALA A 20 5.29 -7.13 -2.57
N PRO A 21 3.96 -7.27 -2.73
CA PRO A 21 3.15 -6.26 -3.38
C PRO A 21 3.27 -4.93 -2.61
N SER A 22 3.44 -3.83 -3.35
CA SER A 22 3.56 -2.48 -2.80
C SER A 22 2.34 -2.14 -1.93
N VAL A 23 2.56 -1.35 -0.87
CA VAL A 23 1.47 -0.86 -0.01
C VAL A 23 0.50 -0.02 -0.86
N PHE A 24 1.00 0.74 -1.84
CA PHE A 24 0.17 1.51 -2.76
C PHE A 24 -0.78 0.68 -3.61
N GLU A 25 -0.39 -0.54 -3.98
CA GLU A 25 -1.20 -1.42 -4.82
C GLU A 25 -2.22 -2.22 -3.99
N SER A 26 -1.95 -2.39 -2.70
CA SER A 26 -2.71 -3.28 -1.83
C SER A 26 -3.69 -2.58 -0.88
N ILE A 27 -3.65 -1.24 -0.77
CA ILE A 27 -4.51 -0.49 0.17
C ILE A 27 -5.47 0.47 -0.53
N LYS A 28 -6.68 0.56 0.04
CA LYS A 28 -7.66 1.61 -0.30
C LYS A 28 -7.89 2.46 0.96
N PRO A 29 -7.38 3.70 1.03
CA PRO A 29 -7.50 4.54 2.21
C PRO A 29 -8.95 4.73 2.61
N GLN A 30 -9.21 4.53 3.89
CA GLN A 30 -10.49 4.82 4.55
C GLN A 30 -10.51 6.24 5.10
N ALA A 31 -9.32 6.78 5.39
CA ALA A 31 -9.12 8.17 5.71
C ALA A 31 -7.91 8.73 4.96
N THR A 32 -8.02 9.98 4.54
CA THR A 32 -6.93 10.73 3.92
C THR A 32 -6.66 11.98 4.73
N VAL A 33 -5.41 12.22 5.07
CA VAL A 33 -4.95 13.43 5.74
C VAL A 33 -4.06 14.20 4.77
N LEU A 34 -4.45 15.43 4.43
CA LEU A 34 -3.66 16.35 3.64
C LEU A 34 -3.09 17.42 4.57
N ILE A 35 -1.79 17.61 4.53
CA ILE A 35 -1.08 18.61 5.34
C ILE A 35 -0.36 19.53 4.38
N ARG A 36 -0.58 20.84 4.52
CA ARG A 36 0.11 21.86 3.73
C ARG A 36 0.66 22.95 4.63
N ARG A 37 1.81 23.47 4.25
CA ARG A 37 2.39 24.64 4.91
C ARG A 37 1.58 25.89 4.58
N HIS A 38 1.21 26.65 5.60
CA HIS A 38 0.61 27.97 5.45
C HIS A 38 1.68 29.07 5.55
N GLU A 39 1.49 30.19 4.85
CA GLU A 39 2.45 31.31 4.80
C GLU A 39 2.74 31.92 6.18
N SER A 40 1.81 31.78 7.13
CA SER A 40 1.98 32.23 8.51
C SER A 40 2.86 31.32 9.38
N GLY A 41 3.43 30.25 8.81
CA GLY A 41 4.20 29.24 9.56
C GLY A 41 3.32 28.28 10.39
N ALA A 42 2.05 28.14 10.02
CA ALA A 42 1.17 27.12 10.57
C ALA A 42 1.02 25.97 9.57
N ASP A 43 0.66 24.80 10.06
CA ASP A 43 0.28 23.65 9.24
C ASP A 43 -1.24 23.66 9.07
N LEU A 44 -1.72 23.73 7.83
CA LEU A 44 -3.13 23.51 7.55
C LEU A 44 -3.34 22.05 7.22
N ALA A 45 -4.19 21.39 8.02
CA ALA A 45 -4.55 20.01 7.85
C ALA A 45 -6.01 19.89 7.37
N GLU A 46 -6.23 18.98 6.43
CA GLU A 46 -7.54 18.52 6.00
C GLU A 46 -7.62 17.01 6.20
N VAL A 47 -8.59 16.54 6.98
CA VAL A 47 -8.87 15.12 7.19
C VAL A 47 -10.16 14.77 6.46
N SER A 48 -10.14 13.74 5.64
CA SER A 48 -11.31 13.23 4.91
C SER A 48 -11.54 11.77 5.27
N ILE A 49 -12.73 11.44 5.78
CA ILE A 49 -13.14 10.07 6.13
C ILE A 49 -14.15 9.57 5.10
N LEU A 50 -13.88 8.40 4.52
CA LEU A 50 -14.71 7.82 3.46
C LEU A 50 -16.00 7.19 3.98
N ASP A 51 -16.02 6.73 5.23
CA ASP A 51 -17.21 6.15 5.85
C ASP A 51 -18.26 7.26 6.14
N PRO A 52 -19.43 7.24 5.47
CA PRO A 52 -20.46 8.25 5.69
C PRO A 52 -21.10 8.17 7.07
N GLY A 53 -20.95 7.05 7.78
CA GLY A 53 -21.46 6.85 9.14
C GLY A 53 -20.48 7.25 10.23
N TYR A 54 -19.29 7.78 9.89
CA TYR A 54 -18.26 8.11 10.87
C TYR A 54 -18.74 9.20 11.84
N PRO A 55 -18.66 9.01 13.17
CA PRO A 55 -19.20 9.98 14.12
C PRO A 55 -18.41 11.29 14.11
N ARG A 56 -19.11 12.42 13.93
CA ARG A 56 -18.51 13.76 13.95
C ARG A 56 -17.74 14.04 15.23
N ASP A 57 -18.32 13.71 16.38
CA ASP A 57 -17.72 13.96 17.70
C ASP A 57 -16.51 13.05 17.98
N LEU A 58 -16.43 11.90 17.29
CA LEU A 58 -15.24 11.05 17.34
C LEU A 58 -14.09 11.74 16.59
N LEU A 59 -14.34 12.15 15.34
CA LEU A 59 -13.33 12.84 14.53
C LEU A 59 -12.86 14.13 15.21
N GLN A 60 -13.76 14.89 15.82
CA GLN A 60 -13.41 16.09 16.57
C GLN A 60 -12.42 15.79 17.70
N ARG A 61 -12.75 14.82 18.57
CA ARG A 61 -11.88 14.45 19.70
C ARG A 61 -10.53 13.92 19.26
N GLN A 62 -10.48 13.20 18.14
CA GLN A 62 -9.24 12.71 17.55
C GLN A 62 -8.35 13.86 17.06
N ILE A 63 -8.93 14.86 16.37
CA ILE A 63 -8.19 16.05 15.91
C ILE A 63 -7.70 16.89 17.09
N GLU A 64 -8.54 17.09 18.10
CA GLU A 64 -8.15 17.78 19.34
C GLU A 64 -7.04 17.00 20.08
N GLY A 65 -7.07 15.66 20.02
CA GLY A 65 -6.01 14.79 20.53
C GLY A 65 -4.69 14.97 19.77
N LEU A 66 -4.75 14.97 18.43
CA LEU A 66 -3.60 15.24 17.55
C LEU A 66 -2.92 16.56 17.90
N CYS A 67 -3.71 17.64 17.96
CA CYS A 67 -3.18 18.97 18.23
C CYS A 67 -2.48 19.01 19.60
N ARG A 68 -3.11 18.45 20.63
CA ARG A 68 -2.50 18.33 21.96
C ARG A 68 -1.21 17.51 21.96
N GLU A 69 -1.14 16.42 21.20
CA GLU A 69 0.06 15.60 21.08
C GLU A 69 1.23 16.37 20.45
N VAL A 70 0.96 17.25 19.48
CA VAL A 70 1.99 18.15 18.90
C VAL A 70 2.23 19.43 19.71
N GLY A 71 1.52 19.62 20.82
CA GLY A 71 1.70 20.75 21.74
C GLY A 71 1.04 22.06 21.28
N SER A 72 0.01 21.98 20.44
CA SER A 72 -0.75 23.14 19.95
C SER A 72 -2.27 22.90 20.06
N ASP A 73 -3.05 23.97 20.09
CA ASP A 73 -4.52 23.84 19.93
C ASP A 73 -4.92 23.86 18.46
N ALA A 74 -6.05 23.23 18.15
CA ALA A 74 -6.66 23.28 16.83
C ALA A 74 -7.21 24.69 16.56
N ARG A 75 -6.74 25.34 15.49
CA ARG A 75 -7.18 26.67 15.08
C ARG A 75 -8.21 26.56 13.97
N GLY A 76 -9.38 27.16 14.17
CA GLY A 76 -10.43 27.21 13.15
C GLY A 76 -10.95 25.83 12.74
N LEU A 77 -11.01 24.88 13.67
CA LEU A 77 -11.53 23.54 13.40
C LEU A 77 -12.95 23.61 12.86
N GLN A 78 -13.14 23.13 11.63
CA GLN A 78 -14.43 22.97 11.00
C GLN A 78 -14.59 21.52 10.59
N ILE A 79 -15.74 20.93 10.91
CA ILE A 79 -16.08 19.57 10.49
C ILE A 79 -17.41 19.64 9.75
N TYR A 80 -17.46 19.11 8.54
CA TYR A 80 -18.60 19.22 7.65
C TYR A 80 -18.68 18.01 6.71
N GLU A 81 -19.88 17.74 6.20
CA GLU A 81 -20.06 16.74 5.15
C GLU A 81 -19.82 17.38 3.78
N ALA A 82 -18.97 16.77 2.98
CA ALA A 82 -18.73 17.19 1.60
C ALA A 82 -19.33 16.17 0.64
N ALA A 83 -20.08 16.63 -0.37
CA ALA A 83 -20.57 15.76 -1.43
C ALA A 83 -19.43 15.41 -2.40
N LEU A 84 -19.14 14.12 -2.56
CA LEU A 84 -18.28 13.59 -3.63
C LEU A 84 -19.02 13.55 -4.97
N ARG A 85 -20.34 13.30 -4.92
CA ARG A 85 -21.20 13.25 -6.10
C ARG A 85 -22.50 13.98 -5.83
N SER A 86 -22.83 14.96 -6.67
CA SER A 86 -24.05 15.76 -6.56
C SER A 86 -25.30 15.00 -7.03
N GLU A 87 -25.12 13.99 -7.89
CA GLU A 87 -26.18 13.16 -8.46
C GLU A 87 -26.43 11.86 -7.67
N PRO A 88 -27.64 11.29 -7.71
CA PRO A 88 -27.96 10.03 -7.04
C PRO A 88 -27.15 8.82 -7.59
N PRO A 89 -26.71 7.89 -6.72
CA PRO A 89 -26.73 7.99 -5.26
C PRO A 89 -25.72 9.05 -4.76
N ARG A 90 -26.19 9.97 -3.90
CA ARG A 90 -25.34 11.00 -3.31
C ARG A 90 -24.32 10.33 -2.41
N LEU A 91 -23.05 10.51 -2.73
CA LEU A 91 -21.94 10.08 -1.89
C LEU A 91 -21.45 11.32 -1.13
N SER A 92 -21.50 11.27 0.20
CA SER A 92 -20.89 12.26 1.07
C SER A 92 -19.72 11.65 1.84
N VAL A 93 -18.78 12.50 2.22
CA VAL A 93 -17.65 12.16 3.09
C VAL A 93 -17.58 13.17 4.22
N LEU A 94 -17.17 12.72 5.40
CA LEU A 94 -16.93 13.61 6.51
C LEU A 94 -15.55 14.25 6.33
N LYS A 95 -15.50 15.58 6.26
CA LYS A 95 -14.26 16.34 6.16
C LYS A 95 -14.07 17.19 7.40
N ALA A 96 -12.82 17.38 7.79
CA ALA A 96 -12.41 18.32 8.81
C ALA A 96 -11.24 19.16 8.31
N THR A 97 -11.26 20.47 8.59
CA THR A 97 -10.17 21.39 8.28
C THR A 97 -9.77 22.14 9.55
N PHE A 98 -8.47 22.30 9.77
CA PHE A 98 -7.93 23.03 10.91
C PHE A 98 -6.50 23.48 10.67
N GLY A 99 -6.07 24.51 11.38
CA GLY A 99 -4.67 24.90 11.49
C GLY A 99 -4.06 24.38 12.79
N THR A 100 -2.80 23.97 12.76
CA THR A 100 -2.01 23.64 13.95
C THR A 100 -0.54 23.98 13.71
N VAL A 101 0.35 23.65 14.63
CA VAL A 101 1.80 23.79 14.47
C VAL A 101 2.47 22.48 14.87
N GLY A 102 3.49 22.08 14.12
CA GLY A 102 4.36 20.96 14.50
C GLY A 102 3.98 19.63 13.85
N LEU A 103 3.15 19.63 12.81
CA LEU A 103 3.00 18.48 11.91
C LEU A 103 4.16 18.41 10.92
N ILE A 104 4.69 19.58 10.53
CA ILE A 104 5.92 19.73 9.76
C ILE A 104 6.92 20.52 10.62
N ASP A 105 8.12 19.98 10.82
CA ASP A 105 9.21 20.75 11.42
C ASP A 105 9.82 21.68 10.36
N HIS A 106 9.52 22.97 10.45
CA HIS A 106 9.98 23.94 9.47
C HIS A 106 11.50 24.19 9.49
N GLN A 107 12.21 23.83 10.56
CA GLN A 107 13.66 24.00 10.65
C GLN A 107 14.41 22.82 10.04
N SER A 108 13.99 21.60 10.34
CA SER A 108 14.64 20.38 9.85
C SER A 108 14.04 19.82 8.57
N GLY A 109 12.80 20.18 8.24
CA GLY A 109 12.03 19.58 7.14
C GLY A 109 11.46 18.21 7.49
N ASP A 110 11.39 17.83 8.78
CA ASP A 110 10.85 16.54 9.18
C ASP A 110 9.32 16.52 9.13
N LEU A 111 8.80 15.35 8.77
CA LEU A 111 7.38 15.10 8.64
C LEU A 111 6.95 14.20 9.80
N ARG A 112 6.09 14.70 10.69
CA ARG A 112 5.71 13.95 11.90
C ARG A 112 4.61 12.94 11.60
N LEU A 113 5.00 11.71 11.34
CA LEU A 113 4.06 10.65 10.93
C LEU A 113 3.30 10.06 12.13
N THR A 114 4.01 9.79 13.21
CA THR A 114 3.47 9.13 14.41
C THR A 114 2.23 9.81 14.99
N PRO A 115 2.22 11.12 15.31
CA PRO A 115 1.05 11.75 15.90
C PRO A 115 -0.17 11.71 14.97
N VAL A 116 0.04 11.86 13.65
CA VAL A 116 -1.01 11.80 12.64
C VAL A 116 -1.62 10.41 12.53
N ILE A 117 -0.80 9.36 12.59
CA ILE A 117 -1.30 7.98 12.56
C ILE A 117 -2.07 7.69 13.84
N ARG A 118 -1.49 7.99 15.00
CA ARG A 118 -2.07 7.68 16.33
C ARG A 118 -3.43 8.31 16.54
N CYS A 119 -3.63 9.55 16.08
CA CYS A 119 -4.87 10.26 16.35
C CYS A 119 -6.11 9.60 15.74
N LEU A 120 -5.96 8.86 14.64
CA LEU A 120 -7.07 8.18 13.96
C LEU A 120 -7.34 6.76 14.47
N LEU A 121 -6.58 6.28 15.46
CA LEU A 121 -6.71 4.94 16.04
C LEU A 121 -7.60 4.92 17.28
N GLY A 122 -7.92 3.71 17.75
CA GLY A 122 -8.74 3.48 18.94
C GLY A 122 -10.24 3.74 18.75
N ALA A 123 -10.68 3.98 17.51
CA ALA A 123 -12.10 4.11 17.20
C ALA A 123 -12.85 2.79 17.46
N PRO A 124 -14.02 2.82 18.12
CA PRO A 124 -14.81 1.62 18.36
C PRO A 124 -15.32 1.02 17.03
N PRO A 125 -15.48 -0.32 16.92
CA PRO A 125 -16.15 -0.91 15.78
C PRO A 125 -17.55 -0.29 15.55
N PRO A 126 -17.95 0.00 14.30
CA PRO A 126 -17.29 -0.35 13.03
C PRO A 126 -16.26 0.69 12.52
N TYR A 127 -15.98 1.75 13.26
CA TYR A 127 -15.24 2.93 12.80
C TYR A 127 -13.71 2.81 12.87
N ALA A 128 -13.18 1.61 13.07
CA ALA A 128 -11.75 1.37 13.16
C ALA A 128 -11.07 1.59 11.79
N ILE A 129 -10.15 2.55 11.72
CA ILE A 129 -9.42 2.88 10.49
C ILE A 129 -8.15 2.02 10.42
N ARG A 130 -7.96 1.33 9.29
CA ARG A 130 -6.83 0.43 9.04
C ARG A 130 -5.95 0.89 7.90
N ASP A 131 -6.53 1.47 6.86
CA ASP A 131 -5.78 1.95 5.71
C ASP A 131 -5.88 3.48 5.64
N LEU A 132 -4.75 4.15 5.69
CA LEU A 132 -4.60 5.61 5.77
C LEU A 132 -3.81 6.12 4.55
N GLY A 133 -4.25 7.26 4.02
CA GLY A 133 -3.47 8.09 3.11
C GLY A 133 -3.01 9.34 3.85
N LEU A 134 -1.74 9.70 3.72
CA LEU A 134 -1.20 10.94 4.27
C LEU A 134 -0.43 11.67 3.18
N ILE A 135 -0.77 12.92 2.92
CA ILE A 135 -0.18 13.71 1.85
C ILE A 135 0.41 14.97 2.46
N TYR A 136 1.69 15.20 2.23
CA TYR A 136 2.35 16.46 2.49
C TYR A 136 2.44 17.24 1.17
N ASP A 137 1.60 18.26 1.06
CA ASP A 137 1.48 19.08 -0.14
C ASP A 137 2.72 19.93 -0.34
N SER A 138 3.25 19.94 -1.56
CA SER A 138 4.43 20.73 -1.97
C SER A 138 5.73 20.42 -1.20
N GLU A 139 5.76 19.37 -0.39
CA GLU A 139 7.00 18.90 0.26
C GLU A 139 7.76 17.93 -0.66
N ALA A 140 9.08 18.13 -0.74
CA ALA A 140 9.98 17.29 -1.53
C ALA A 140 10.77 16.33 -0.63
N PRO A 141 11.07 15.10 -1.09
CA PRO A 141 11.85 14.16 -0.31
C PRO A 141 13.29 14.67 -0.10
N THR A 142 13.76 14.55 1.13
CA THR A 142 15.14 14.78 1.54
C THR A 142 15.88 13.44 1.69
N PRO A 143 17.21 13.43 1.87
CA PRO A 143 17.94 12.20 2.18
C PRO A 143 17.49 11.49 3.47
N THR A 144 16.81 12.21 4.37
CA THR A 144 16.28 11.68 5.64
C THR A 144 14.80 11.34 5.57
N THR A 145 14.12 11.57 4.44
CA THR A 145 12.72 11.21 4.29
C THR A 145 12.53 9.69 4.37
N LEU A 146 11.65 9.25 5.27
CA LEU A 146 11.26 7.85 5.38
C LEU A 146 10.52 7.40 4.12
N ARG A 147 11.07 6.44 3.38
CA ARG A 147 10.49 5.91 2.13
C ARG A 147 9.60 4.68 2.36
N SER A 148 10.00 3.83 3.28
CA SER A 148 9.29 2.61 3.64
C SER A 148 9.57 2.32 5.09
N PHE A 149 8.59 1.75 5.78
CA PHE A 149 8.75 1.26 7.14
C PHE A 149 7.76 0.14 7.39
N SER A 150 8.18 -0.87 8.13
CA SER A 150 7.34 -2.00 8.48
C SER A 150 7.68 -2.47 9.89
N SER A 151 6.65 -2.76 10.67
CA SER A 151 6.71 -3.27 12.04
C SER A 151 5.53 -4.22 12.26
N SER A 152 5.42 -4.79 13.47
CA SER A 152 4.25 -5.59 13.85
C SER A 152 2.96 -4.77 13.97
N THR A 153 3.04 -3.44 14.05
CA THR A 153 1.89 -2.56 14.36
C THR A 153 1.51 -1.66 13.19
N VAL A 154 2.44 -1.34 12.29
CA VAL A 154 2.21 -0.49 11.12
C VAL A 154 3.17 -0.82 9.98
N SER A 155 2.67 -0.71 8.75
CA SER A 155 3.46 -0.74 7.52
C SER A 155 3.13 0.51 6.70
N LEU A 156 4.15 1.15 6.12
CA LEU A 156 3.96 2.32 5.27
C LEU A 156 4.96 2.36 4.13
N GLU A 157 4.57 3.06 3.08
CA GLU A 157 5.38 3.36 1.91
C GLU A 157 5.10 4.80 1.48
N ALA A 158 6.14 5.49 1.02
CA ALA A 158 6.09 6.86 0.54
C ALA A 158 6.35 6.91 -0.97
N ARG A 159 5.61 7.77 -1.66
CA ARG A 159 5.76 8.09 -3.08
C ARG A 159 5.84 9.59 -3.24
N TYR A 160 6.88 10.04 -3.92
CA TYR A 160 6.97 11.43 -4.33
C TYR A 160 6.26 11.61 -5.68
N ASN A 161 5.35 12.58 -5.73
CA ASN A 161 4.70 13.01 -6.94
C ASN A 161 5.44 14.24 -7.46
N PRO A 162 6.04 14.20 -8.66
CA PRO A 162 6.72 15.36 -9.23
C PRO A 162 5.69 16.40 -9.73
N PRO A 163 6.14 17.64 -10.01
CA PRO A 163 5.30 18.66 -10.65
C PRO A 163 4.55 18.11 -11.88
N PRO A 164 3.29 18.54 -12.13
CA PRO A 164 2.67 19.76 -11.61
C PRO A 164 1.95 19.63 -10.25
N ILE A 165 1.73 18.41 -9.75
CA ILE A 165 1.14 18.15 -8.42
C ILE A 165 2.26 17.66 -7.51
N ALA A 166 3.11 18.60 -7.08
CA ALA A 166 4.25 18.29 -6.24
C ALA A 166 3.80 17.92 -4.82
N GLY A 167 4.29 16.80 -4.30
CA GLY A 167 4.02 16.44 -2.92
C GLY A 167 4.49 15.03 -2.58
N LEU A 168 4.52 14.75 -1.28
CA LEU A 168 4.91 13.46 -0.75
C LEU A 168 3.69 12.74 -0.20
N GLU A 169 3.37 11.60 -0.80
CA GLU A 169 2.25 10.76 -0.40
C GLU A 169 2.74 9.53 0.37
N TYR A 170 2.12 9.26 1.49
CA TYR A 170 2.30 8.07 2.31
C TYR A 170 1.04 7.21 2.26
N ARG A 171 1.24 5.91 2.03
CA ARG A 171 0.21 4.88 2.18
C ARG A 171 0.56 4.07 3.39
N ILE A 172 -0.34 4.03 4.36
CA ILE A 172 -0.09 3.47 5.69
C ILE A 172 -1.16 2.43 5.97
N ARG A 173 -0.73 1.21 6.30
CA ARG A 173 -1.56 0.13 6.81
C ARG A 173 -1.28 -0.06 8.29
N VAL A 174 -2.31 0.06 9.09
CA VAL A 174 -2.26 -0.08 10.54
C VAL A 174 -2.76 -1.47 10.93
N LEU A 175 -1.91 -2.19 11.67
CA LEU A 175 -2.15 -3.57 12.13
C LEU A 175 -2.61 -3.61 13.60
N SER A 176 -2.24 -2.62 14.42
CA SER A 176 -2.72 -2.44 15.80
C SER A 176 -3.63 -1.22 15.94
N GLN A 177 -4.75 -1.36 16.65
CA GLN A 177 -5.67 -0.24 16.94
C GLN A 177 -5.33 0.49 18.24
N THR A 178 -4.25 0.11 18.93
CA THR A 178 -3.78 0.76 20.16
C THR A 178 -2.81 1.89 19.80
N PRO A 179 -3.14 3.16 20.04
CA PRO A 179 -2.28 4.29 19.64
C PRO A 179 -0.87 4.23 20.25
N ALA A 180 -0.76 3.77 21.50
CA ALA A 180 0.52 3.69 22.21
C ALA A 180 1.52 2.72 21.57
N ASP A 181 1.06 1.75 20.77
CA ASP A 181 1.91 0.74 20.13
C ASP A 181 2.49 1.22 18.78
N ILE A 182 2.03 2.37 18.27
CA ILE A 182 2.52 2.92 17.02
C ILE A 182 3.77 3.74 17.31
N ASP A 183 4.91 3.31 16.77
CA ASP A 183 6.16 4.07 16.81
C ASP A 183 6.77 4.06 15.41
N VAL A 184 6.66 5.20 14.71
CA VAL A 184 7.23 5.39 13.38
C VAL A 184 8.32 6.45 13.50
N PRO A 185 9.55 6.17 13.06
CA PRO A 185 10.60 7.18 13.08
C PRO A 185 10.26 8.30 12.09
N ASP A 186 10.35 9.55 12.51
CA ASP A 186 10.09 10.71 11.64
C ASP A 186 11.17 10.87 10.54
N ARG A 187 12.31 10.20 10.73
CA ARG A 187 13.45 10.22 9.80
C ARG A 187 13.89 8.81 9.47
N TYR A 188 14.44 8.64 8.26
CA TYR A 188 15.21 7.47 7.94
C TYR A 188 16.45 7.37 8.84
N LEU A 189 16.46 6.36 9.70
CA LEU A 189 17.61 5.99 10.51
C LEU A 189 18.22 4.73 9.88
N ALA A 190 19.41 4.83 9.30
CA ALA A 190 20.12 3.71 8.69
C ALA A 190 20.32 2.51 9.66
N THR A 191 20.17 2.74 10.96
CA THR A 191 20.32 1.75 12.04
C THR A 191 19.04 1.00 12.37
N VAL A 192 17.87 1.51 11.99
CA VAL A 192 16.63 0.72 12.05
C VAL A 192 16.68 -0.17 10.83
N ALA A 193 17.37 -1.31 10.98
CA ALA A 193 17.31 -2.40 10.03
C ALA A 193 15.84 -2.58 9.68
N GLU A 194 15.50 -2.41 8.41
CA GLU A 194 14.22 -2.83 7.87
C GLU A 194 13.91 -4.16 8.54
N ALA A 195 12.86 -4.20 9.36
CA ALA A 195 12.40 -5.46 9.93
C ALA A 195 12.19 -6.32 8.70
N SER A 196 13.15 -7.23 8.47
CA SER A 196 13.20 -7.98 7.23
C SER A 196 11.83 -8.58 7.07
N PRO A 197 11.21 -8.48 5.88
CA PRO A 197 9.86 -8.97 5.66
C PRO A 197 9.78 -10.32 6.37
N VAL A 198 8.88 -10.44 7.36
CA VAL A 198 8.73 -11.68 8.14
C VAL A 198 8.60 -12.74 7.08
N MET A 199 9.69 -13.50 6.90
CA MET A 199 9.76 -14.52 5.88
C MET A 199 8.62 -15.43 6.30
N PRO A 200 7.55 -15.56 5.48
CA PRO A 200 6.47 -16.47 5.84
C PRO A 200 7.16 -17.78 6.14
N ASP A 201 6.88 -18.34 7.34
CA ASP A 201 7.49 -19.57 7.84
C ASP A 201 7.80 -20.43 6.65
N ARG A 202 9.10 -20.69 6.43
CA ARG A 202 9.59 -21.43 5.27
C ARG A 202 8.68 -22.65 5.17
N ILE A 203 7.70 -22.59 4.27
CA ILE A 203 6.79 -23.71 4.06
C ILE A 203 7.77 -24.74 3.52
N GLU A 204 8.18 -25.69 4.37
CA GLU A 204 8.96 -26.82 3.92
C GLU A 204 8.24 -27.28 2.67
N PRO A 205 8.90 -27.25 1.50
CA PRO A 205 8.22 -27.57 0.26
C PRO A 205 7.73 -28.99 0.41
N LYS A 206 6.44 -29.14 0.74
CA LYS A 206 5.77 -30.43 0.84
C LYS A 206 6.06 -31.09 -0.49
N ALA A 207 6.89 -32.13 -0.45
CA ALA A 207 7.48 -32.74 -1.62
C ALA A 207 6.41 -32.85 -2.70
N ARG A 208 6.55 -32.05 -3.77
CA ARG A 208 5.55 -32.00 -4.83
C ARG A 208 5.36 -33.44 -5.27
N PRO A 209 4.12 -33.97 -5.25
CA PRO A 209 3.90 -35.34 -5.62
C PRO A 209 4.41 -35.53 -7.03
N TRP A 210 5.43 -36.38 -7.19
CA TRP A 210 6.11 -36.59 -8.47
C TRP A 210 5.13 -37.02 -9.58
N TRP A 211 4.01 -37.63 -9.22
CA TRP A 211 2.92 -37.99 -10.14
C TRP A 211 2.27 -36.78 -10.82
N LEU A 212 2.27 -35.61 -10.19
CA LEU A 212 1.64 -34.39 -10.71
C LEU A 212 2.42 -33.82 -11.91
N VAL A 213 3.74 -34.01 -11.92
CA VAL A 213 4.61 -33.68 -13.07
C VAL A 213 4.29 -34.59 -14.25
N TRP A 214 4.14 -35.90 -14.01
CA TRP A 214 3.78 -36.85 -15.07
C TRP A 214 2.39 -36.58 -15.65
N THR A 215 1.40 -36.24 -14.81
CA THR A 215 0.07 -35.88 -15.34
C THR A 215 0.12 -34.65 -16.24
N LEU A 216 0.92 -33.64 -15.91
CA LEU A 216 1.02 -32.42 -16.71
C LEU A 216 1.70 -32.70 -18.06
N VAL A 217 2.76 -33.53 -18.05
CA VAL A 217 3.44 -33.99 -19.27
C VAL A 217 2.50 -34.83 -20.14
N SER A 218 1.69 -35.71 -19.55
CA SER A 218 0.69 -36.50 -20.28
C SER A 218 -0.40 -35.65 -20.93
N VAL A 219 -0.90 -34.62 -20.23
CA VAL A 219 -1.92 -33.70 -20.77
C VAL A 219 -1.38 -32.90 -21.95
N VAL A 220 -0.16 -32.36 -21.85
CA VAL A 220 0.48 -31.63 -22.95
C VAL A 220 0.73 -32.57 -24.14
N GLY A 221 1.21 -33.80 -23.90
CA GLY A 221 1.40 -34.80 -24.95
C GLY A 221 0.09 -35.17 -25.69
N LEU A 222 -1.00 -35.41 -24.94
CA LEU A 222 -2.31 -35.71 -25.51
C LEU A 222 -2.86 -34.54 -26.34
N SER A 223 -2.69 -33.30 -25.89
CA SER A 223 -3.11 -32.11 -26.65
C SER A 223 -2.33 -31.94 -27.96
N GLY A 224 -1.03 -32.26 -27.97
CA GLY A 224 -0.22 -32.28 -29.19
C GLY A 224 -0.66 -33.34 -30.20
N VAL A 225 -0.95 -34.57 -29.74
CA VAL A 225 -1.44 -35.66 -30.62
C VAL A 225 -2.83 -35.34 -31.18
N ALA A 226 -3.72 -34.77 -30.36
CA ALA A 226 -5.05 -34.34 -30.81
C ALA A 226 -4.98 -33.23 -31.87
N LEU A 227 -4.08 -32.25 -31.71
CA LEU A 227 -3.86 -31.19 -32.69
C LEU A 227 -3.30 -31.70 -34.02
N VAL A 228 -2.33 -32.64 -33.96
CA VAL A 228 -1.79 -33.28 -35.17
C VAL A 228 -2.85 -34.12 -35.87
N TYR A 229 -3.64 -34.89 -35.11
CA TYR A 229 -4.72 -35.72 -35.66
C TYR A 229 -5.82 -34.86 -36.31
N LEU A 230 -6.25 -33.78 -35.66
CA LEU A 230 -7.22 -32.83 -36.21
C LEU A 230 -6.71 -32.15 -37.49
N ALA A 231 -5.44 -31.75 -37.50
CA ALA A 231 -4.81 -31.12 -38.67
C ALA A 231 -4.70 -32.08 -39.86
N LEU A 232 -4.42 -33.37 -39.62
CA LEU A 232 -4.40 -34.40 -40.67
C LEU A 232 -5.80 -34.69 -41.22
N LEU A 233 -6.81 -34.79 -40.36
CA LEU A 233 -8.20 -35.03 -40.77
C LEU A 233 -8.77 -33.90 -41.63
N LEU A 234 -8.45 -32.65 -41.28
CA LEU A 234 -8.85 -31.46 -42.05
C LEU A 234 -8.15 -31.37 -43.42
N ARG A 235 -6.99 -32.03 -43.58
CA ARG A 235 -6.25 -32.09 -44.85
C ARG A 235 -6.84 -33.14 -45.79
N THR A 236 -7.29 -34.28 -45.26
CA THR A 236 -7.90 -35.35 -46.06
C THR A 236 -9.33 -35.05 -46.52
N GLY A 237 -10.05 -34.15 -45.83
CA GLY A 237 -11.40 -33.73 -46.21
C GLY A 237 -11.50 -32.73 -47.37
N ARG A 238 -10.38 -32.21 -47.89
CA ARG A 238 -10.35 -31.24 -49.01
C ARG A 238 -10.04 -31.86 -50.38
N ALA A 239 -10.02 -33.19 -50.48
CA ALA A 239 -9.71 -33.90 -51.72
C ALA A 239 -10.93 -34.67 -52.25
N GLN A 240 -12.09 -34.03 -52.43
CA GLN A 240 -13.18 -34.53 -53.28
C GLN A 240 -14.24 -33.44 -53.55
N VAL A 241 -13.89 -32.42 -54.34
CA VAL A 241 -14.82 -31.78 -55.31
C VAL A 241 -13.95 -31.23 -56.45
N GLY A 242 -13.55 -32.13 -57.36
CA GLY A 242 -13.17 -31.75 -58.73
C GLY A 242 -14.40 -31.88 -59.63
N PRO A 243 -14.45 -31.13 -60.74
CA PRO A 243 -15.65 -30.70 -61.47
C PRO A 243 -16.55 -31.83 -61.98
#